data_AF-A0AA97NNF2-F1
#
_entry.id   AF-A0AA97NNF2-F1
#
_cell.length_a   1.000
_cell.length_b   1.000
_cell.length_c   1.000
_cell.angle_alpha   90.00
_cell.angle_beta   90.00
_cell.angle_gamma   90.00
#
_symmetry.space_group_name_H-M   'P 1'
#
loop_
_entity.id
_entity.type
_entity.pdbx_description
1 polymer ?
#
loop_
_entity_poly.entity_id
_entity_poly.type
_entity_poly.pdbx_seq_one_letter_code
_entity_poly.pdbx_strand_id
1 'polypeptide(L)'
;MVRTFGAFALAGIFSLVGSVAHAQGPIHRHSRRASQNDATVVRGVYMVELQDGVTPDQLTDTLGAANVTVHIRQTLNSRIFKGVSLDLVLAGDDSSAAEGALRAAPGVKQIWPVRAVSTPKSDVQSFHPLGPSTRHQATRRAAANDTYYPHVMAQVDRLHDAGITGAGVRLAVVDTGVDYTNAILGGCLGGGCVVTHGWDAVGVDSLLGASGAVAPVPDDDPMDCAGHGTHVAGIVAALPSEFGFLGAAPGVSLGAYRVMDCAGFGTEETIAAGMLRAFDDGNHILTLSVSVPGGLPDSFVSMTAARIVEAGVPVFVAIANTGETGSLFDPVAPADARHVGSVSSFDPVQEPAVYAVA
;
A
#
# COMPACT_ATOMS: atom_id res chain seq x y z
N MET A 1 -16.44 10.91 -37.03
CA MET A 1 -16.10 12.08 -36.17
C MET A 1 -15.96 11.56 -34.75
N VAL A 2 -14.79 11.04 -34.41
CA VAL A 2 -14.46 10.50 -33.07
C VAL A 2 -13.33 11.40 -32.58
N ARG A 3 -13.59 12.18 -31.53
CA ARG A 3 -12.60 13.06 -30.90
C ARG A 3 -11.82 12.24 -29.87
N THR A 4 -10.61 11.84 -30.24
CA THR A 4 -9.52 11.48 -29.34
C THR A 4 -9.17 12.69 -28.47
N PHE A 5 -9.47 12.63 -27.18
CA PHE A 5 -8.93 13.55 -26.17
C PHE A 5 -7.63 12.95 -25.60
N GLY A 6 -6.62 13.81 -25.46
CA GLY A 6 -5.21 13.46 -25.35
C GLY A 6 -4.80 12.89 -23.99
N ALA A 7 -4.02 11.82 -24.04
CA ALA A 7 -3.41 11.13 -22.92
C ALA A 7 -2.03 11.69 -22.52
N PHE A 8 -1.75 12.98 -22.80
CA PHE A 8 -0.38 13.53 -22.70
C PHE A 8 -0.08 14.37 -21.45
N ALA A 9 -0.96 14.41 -20.45
CA ALA A 9 -0.75 15.20 -19.23
C ALA A 9 -0.37 14.41 -17.97
N LEU A 10 -0.40 13.07 -17.99
CA LEU A 10 -0.18 12.28 -16.77
C LEU A 10 1.30 11.95 -16.47
N ALA A 11 2.21 12.01 -17.44
CA ALA A 11 3.58 11.50 -17.27
C ALA A 11 4.47 12.27 -16.26
N GLY A 12 4.08 13.47 -15.82
CA GLY A 12 4.90 14.33 -14.97
C GLY A 12 4.74 14.14 -13.45
N ILE A 13 3.74 13.40 -12.99
CA ILE A 13 3.45 13.22 -11.55
C ILE A 13 4.15 11.97 -10.96
N PHE A 14 4.75 11.12 -11.81
CA PHE A 14 5.02 9.72 -11.47
C PHE A 14 6.43 9.39 -10.96
N SER A 15 7.07 10.23 -10.14
CA SER A 15 8.41 9.91 -9.59
C SER A 15 8.61 10.14 -8.09
N LEU A 16 7.55 10.29 -7.30
CA LEU A 16 7.68 10.61 -5.87
C LEU A 16 6.74 9.77 -5.01
N VAL A 17 7.11 8.51 -4.76
CA VAL A 17 6.73 7.82 -3.52
C VAL A 17 7.90 6.90 -3.13
N GLY A 18 8.78 7.39 -2.26
CA GLY A 18 9.95 6.66 -1.77
C GLY A 18 10.88 7.58 -0.99
N SER A 19 10.78 7.53 0.34
CA SER A 19 11.64 8.22 1.32
C SER A 19 11.48 7.40 2.61
N VAL A 20 12.48 6.94 3.37
CA VAL A 20 13.93 7.16 3.50
C VAL A 20 14.50 5.85 4.07
N ALA A 21 15.67 5.38 3.63
CA ALA A 21 16.54 4.48 4.41
C ALA A 21 17.99 4.61 3.92
N HIS A 22 18.89 5.09 4.78
CA HIS A 22 20.30 5.30 4.47
C HIS A 22 21.16 4.22 5.16
N ALA A 23 22.10 3.64 4.41
CA ALA A 23 23.29 3.00 4.98
C ALA A 23 24.53 3.43 4.20
N GLN A 24 25.28 4.39 4.75
CA GLN A 24 26.71 4.54 4.46
C GLN A 24 27.49 4.58 5.78
N GLY A 25 28.11 3.44 6.10
CA GLY A 25 29.14 3.28 7.11
C GLY A 25 30.16 2.24 6.61
N PRO A 26 31.44 2.31 7.02
CA PRO A 26 32.52 1.58 6.38
C PRO A 26 32.32 0.07 6.51
N ILE A 27 32.76 -0.67 5.49
CA ILE A 27 32.67 -2.14 5.38
C ILE A 27 33.28 -2.80 6.61
N HIS A 28 32.44 -3.06 7.62
CA HIS A 28 32.75 -3.93 8.74
C HIS A 28 32.09 -5.28 8.48
N ARG A 29 32.92 -6.31 8.27
CA ARG A 29 32.50 -7.71 8.33
C ARG A 29 31.84 -7.98 9.68
N HIS A 30 30.51 -8.05 9.71
CA HIS A 30 29.79 -8.60 10.86
C HIS A 30 28.71 -9.59 10.41
N SER A 31 28.93 -10.83 10.87
CA SER A 31 27.98 -11.85 11.32
C SER A 31 26.54 -11.76 10.77
N ARG A 32 26.12 -12.81 10.06
CA ARG A 32 24.72 -13.16 9.74
C ARG A 32 23.76 -12.74 10.88
N ARG A 33 23.13 -11.58 10.73
CA ARG A 33 21.86 -11.29 11.40
C ARG A 33 20.80 -12.04 10.60
N ALA A 34 19.98 -12.83 11.29
CA ALA A 34 18.88 -13.55 10.67
C ALA A 34 18.00 -12.58 9.86
N SER A 35 17.57 -13.02 8.67
CA SER A 35 16.50 -12.41 7.87
C SER A 35 15.37 -11.97 8.80
N GLN A 36 14.97 -10.70 8.78
CA GLN A 36 13.95 -10.15 9.68
C GLN A 36 12.65 -9.75 9.01
N ASN A 37 12.46 -9.97 7.71
CA ASN A 37 11.28 -9.53 6.98
C ASN A 37 10.70 -10.60 6.03
N ASP A 38 10.74 -11.89 6.38
CA ASP A 38 10.11 -12.91 5.53
C ASP A 38 8.59 -12.92 5.77
N ALA A 39 7.82 -12.71 4.70
CA ALA A 39 6.38 -12.89 4.72
C ALA A 39 6.06 -14.31 5.20
N THR A 40 5.33 -14.42 6.31
CA THR A 40 5.10 -15.71 6.96
C THR A 40 3.75 -16.27 6.53
N VAL A 41 3.74 -17.49 5.97
CA VAL A 41 2.49 -18.16 5.62
C VAL A 41 1.66 -18.40 6.88
N VAL A 42 0.43 -17.90 6.88
CA VAL A 42 -0.54 -18.10 7.96
C VAL A 42 -1.11 -19.50 7.82
N ARG A 43 -0.76 -20.39 8.74
CA ARG A 43 -1.11 -21.80 8.66
C ARG A 43 -2.63 -21.98 8.59
N GLY A 44 -3.09 -22.69 7.55
CA GLY A 44 -4.50 -23.07 7.40
C GLY A 44 -5.38 -21.96 6.83
N VAL A 45 -4.84 -20.77 6.52
CA VAL A 45 -5.62 -19.67 5.97
C VAL A 45 -5.38 -19.55 4.47
N TYR A 46 -6.48 -19.51 3.70
CA TYR A 46 -6.44 -19.47 2.25
C TYR A 46 -7.37 -18.40 1.70
N MET A 47 -6.88 -17.71 0.68
CA MET A 47 -7.72 -16.97 -0.26
C MET A 47 -8.23 -17.92 -1.34
N VAL A 48 -9.51 -17.87 -1.63
CA VAL A 48 -10.19 -18.72 -2.60
C VAL A 48 -10.93 -17.86 -3.60
N GLU A 49 -10.58 -17.96 -4.87
CA GLU A 49 -11.36 -17.38 -5.96
C GLU A 49 -12.47 -18.34 -6.37
N LEU A 50 -13.69 -17.82 -6.46
CA LEU A 50 -14.89 -18.58 -6.77
C LEU A 50 -15.32 -18.38 -8.24
N GLN A 51 -15.97 -19.41 -8.77
CA GLN A 51 -16.70 -19.33 -10.04
C GLN A 51 -17.90 -18.40 -9.90
N ASP A 52 -18.31 -17.82 -11.03
CA ASP A 52 -19.41 -16.87 -11.07
C ASP A 52 -20.71 -17.59 -10.64
N GLY A 53 -21.44 -17.00 -9.70
CA GLY A 53 -22.66 -17.57 -9.14
C GLY A 53 -22.47 -18.54 -7.98
N VAL A 54 -21.23 -18.88 -7.60
CA VAL A 54 -20.93 -19.68 -6.40
C VAL A 54 -20.80 -18.78 -5.19
N THR A 55 -21.51 -19.10 -4.10
CA THR A 55 -21.45 -18.34 -2.84
C THR A 55 -20.48 -18.96 -1.83
N PRO A 56 -19.93 -18.18 -0.88
CA PRO A 56 -19.15 -18.72 0.23
C PRO A 56 -19.88 -19.81 1.04
N ASP A 57 -21.20 -19.65 1.23
CA ASP A 57 -22.01 -20.64 1.95
C ASP A 57 -22.06 -21.98 1.21
N GLN A 58 -22.24 -21.95 -0.12
CA GLN A 58 -22.21 -23.16 -0.95
C GLN A 58 -20.85 -23.87 -0.89
N LEU A 59 -19.75 -23.13 -0.85
CA LEU A 59 -18.42 -23.71 -0.65
C LEU A 59 -18.32 -24.36 0.74
N THR A 60 -18.81 -23.69 1.77
CA THR A 60 -18.78 -24.19 3.16
C THR A 60 -19.59 -25.48 3.30
N ASP A 61 -20.80 -25.53 2.71
CA ASP A 61 -21.64 -26.74 2.69
C ASP A 61 -20.94 -27.91 1.98
N THR A 62 -20.30 -27.62 0.84
CA THR A 62 -19.55 -28.60 0.04
C THR A 62 -18.38 -29.20 0.82
N LEU A 63 -17.62 -28.35 1.53
CA LEU A 63 -16.49 -28.79 2.35
C LEU A 63 -16.96 -29.55 3.59
N GLY A 64 -18.05 -29.10 4.21
CA GLY A 64 -18.69 -29.79 5.33
C GLY A 64 -19.13 -31.22 4.96
N ALA A 65 -19.67 -31.42 3.76
CA ALA A 65 -20.01 -32.76 3.24
C ALA A 65 -18.77 -33.66 3.03
N ALA A 66 -17.59 -33.07 2.88
CA ALA A 66 -16.30 -33.77 2.80
C ALA A 66 -15.60 -33.90 4.17
N ASN A 67 -16.29 -33.61 5.28
CA ASN A 67 -15.75 -33.55 6.65
C ASN A 67 -14.61 -32.53 6.83
N VAL A 68 -14.61 -31.46 6.04
CA VAL A 68 -13.69 -30.33 6.17
C VAL A 68 -14.45 -29.16 6.79
N THR A 69 -14.12 -28.84 8.03
CA THR A 69 -14.67 -27.67 8.72
C THR A 69 -13.86 -26.43 8.35
N VAL A 70 -14.56 -25.36 7.96
CA VAL A 70 -13.96 -24.06 7.64
C VAL A 70 -14.66 -22.94 8.38
N HIS A 71 -13.94 -21.86 8.65
CA HIS A 71 -14.53 -20.60 9.08
C HIS A 71 -14.22 -19.51 8.05
N ILE A 72 -15.25 -18.79 7.63
CA ILE A 72 -15.08 -17.65 6.74
C ILE A 72 -14.53 -16.48 7.56
N ARG A 73 -13.39 -15.97 7.12
CA ARG A 73 -12.72 -14.81 7.73
C ARG A 73 -13.16 -13.52 7.08
N GLN A 74 -13.26 -13.51 5.75
CA GLN A 74 -13.64 -12.33 4.98
C GLN A 74 -14.20 -12.73 3.61
N THR A 75 -15.23 -12.03 3.14
CA THR A 75 -15.73 -12.20 1.76
C THR A 75 -15.26 -11.04 0.89
N LEU A 76 -14.70 -11.34 -0.28
CA LEU A 76 -14.18 -10.36 -1.23
C LEU A 76 -15.10 -10.37 -2.46
N ASN A 77 -15.98 -9.38 -2.54
CA ASN A 77 -17.04 -9.31 -3.55
C ASN A 77 -16.90 -8.06 -4.43
N SER A 78 -15.91 -8.07 -5.32
CA SER A 78 -15.60 -6.96 -6.22
C SER A 78 -16.15 -7.16 -7.63
N ARG A 79 -16.17 -6.12 -8.46
CA ARG A 79 -16.52 -6.23 -9.89
C ARG A 79 -15.51 -7.07 -10.68
N ILE A 80 -14.26 -7.19 -10.22
CA ILE A 80 -13.16 -7.90 -10.90
C ILE A 80 -12.69 -9.17 -10.16
N PHE A 81 -13.24 -9.44 -8.98
CA PHE A 81 -12.87 -10.58 -8.16
C PHE A 81 -14.03 -11.02 -7.28
N LYS A 82 -14.33 -12.32 -7.27
CA LYS A 82 -15.30 -12.94 -6.36
C LYS A 82 -14.57 -14.04 -5.60
N GLY A 83 -14.48 -13.92 -4.29
CA GLY A 83 -13.76 -14.89 -3.49
C GLY A 83 -13.99 -14.74 -2.01
N VAL A 84 -13.29 -15.58 -1.26
CA VAL A 84 -13.42 -15.67 0.18
C VAL A 84 -12.07 -16.01 0.80
N SER A 85 -11.75 -15.34 1.91
CA SER A 85 -10.72 -15.77 2.83
C SER A 85 -11.34 -16.67 3.88
N LEU A 86 -10.73 -17.82 4.12
CA LEU A 86 -11.19 -18.80 5.10
C LEU A 86 -10.02 -19.42 5.86
N ASP A 87 -10.29 -19.89 7.07
CA ASP A 87 -9.43 -20.82 7.78
C ASP A 87 -9.97 -22.25 7.70
N LEU A 88 -9.06 -23.19 7.52
CA LEU A 88 -9.31 -24.62 7.66
C LEU A 88 -9.12 -25.00 9.12
N VAL A 89 -10.13 -25.63 9.73
CA VAL A 89 -10.00 -26.20 11.07
C VAL A 89 -9.23 -27.51 10.96
N LEU A 90 -7.92 -27.44 11.19
CA LEU A 90 -7.02 -28.58 11.06
C LEU A 90 -7.10 -29.49 12.29
N ALA A 91 -7.52 -30.74 12.10
CA ALA A 91 -7.40 -31.78 13.12
C ALA A 91 -6.08 -32.54 12.91
N GLY A 92 -5.03 -32.23 13.70
CA GLY A 92 -3.75 -32.93 13.63
C GLY A 92 -2.94 -32.64 12.35
N ASP A 93 -2.35 -33.68 11.75
CA ASP A 93 -1.45 -33.59 10.57
C ASP A 93 -2.21 -33.60 9.21
N ASP A 94 -3.54 -33.61 9.19
CA ASP A 94 -4.38 -33.74 7.98
C ASP A 94 -4.49 -32.46 7.11
N SER A 95 -3.54 -31.53 7.20
CA SER A 95 -3.61 -30.25 6.47
C SER A 95 -3.57 -30.41 4.96
N SER A 96 -2.89 -31.44 4.46
CA SER A 96 -2.81 -31.74 3.02
C SER A 96 -4.13 -32.28 2.46
N ALA A 97 -4.86 -33.08 3.23
CA ALA A 97 -6.15 -33.62 2.83
C ALA A 97 -7.22 -32.52 2.76
N ALA A 98 -7.27 -31.66 3.78
CA ALA A 98 -8.20 -30.53 3.81
C ALA A 98 -7.91 -29.52 2.69
N GLU A 99 -6.65 -29.20 2.44
CA GLU A 99 -6.26 -28.34 1.30
C GLU A 99 -6.60 -29.01 -0.05
N GLY A 100 -6.38 -30.32 -0.18
CA GLY A 100 -6.74 -31.08 -1.37
C GLY A 100 -8.25 -31.04 -1.66
N ALA A 101 -9.08 -31.19 -0.63
CA ALA A 101 -10.52 -31.05 -0.74
C ALA A 101 -10.93 -29.62 -1.13
N LEU A 102 -10.29 -28.60 -0.56
CA LEU A 102 -10.52 -27.20 -0.93
C LEU A 102 -10.19 -26.94 -2.40
N ARG A 103 -9.05 -27.43 -2.90
CA ARG A 103 -8.65 -27.31 -4.32
C ARG A 103 -9.61 -28.02 -5.26
N ALA A 104 -10.18 -29.15 -4.83
CA ALA A 104 -11.06 -29.99 -5.64
C ALA A 104 -12.55 -29.59 -5.54
N ALA A 105 -12.91 -28.69 -4.62
CA ALA A 105 -14.28 -28.30 -4.38
C ALA A 105 -14.91 -27.68 -5.65
N PRO A 106 -16.08 -28.18 -6.11
CA PRO A 106 -16.81 -27.58 -7.21
C PRO A 106 -17.03 -26.08 -7.00
N GLY A 107 -16.73 -25.28 -8.02
CA GLY A 107 -16.87 -23.82 -7.93
C GLY A 107 -15.61 -23.08 -7.49
N VAL A 108 -14.53 -23.75 -7.09
CA VAL A 108 -13.23 -23.11 -6.84
C VAL A 108 -12.48 -22.92 -8.16
N LYS A 109 -12.03 -21.70 -8.44
CA LYS A 109 -11.15 -21.38 -9.59
C LYS A 109 -9.68 -21.54 -9.20
N GLN A 110 -9.29 -20.96 -8.08
CA GLN A 110 -7.90 -20.94 -7.62
C GLN A 110 -7.85 -20.70 -6.11
N ILE A 111 -6.78 -21.17 -5.47
CA ILE A 111 -6.51 -20.89 -4.06
C ILE A 111 -5.07 -20.41 -3.87
N TRP A 112 -4.87 -19.55 -2.88
CA TRP A 112 -3.57 -19.07 -2.45
C TRP A 112 -3.45 -19.16 -0.92
N PRO A 113 -2.32 -19.61 -0.38
CA PRO A 113 -2.06 -19.45 1.04
C PRO A 113 -1.95 -17.96 1.37
N VAL A 114 -2.50 -17.53 2.50
CA VAL A 114 -2.37 -16.14 2.96
C VAL A 114 -1.05 -15.97 3.69
N ARG A 115 -0.31 -14.91 3.37
CA ARG A 115 0.88 -14.50 4.12
C ARG A 115 0.59 -13.30 5.01
N ALA A 116 1.17 -13.32 6.20
CA ALA A 116 1.29 -12.17 7.08
C ALA A 116 2.49 -11.32 6.67
N VAL A 117 2.32 -10.01 6.78
CA VAL A 117 3.25 -8.98 6.33
C VAL A 117 3.40 -7.96 7.44
N SER A 118 4.60 -7.42 7.60
CA SER A 118 4.89 -6.36 8.55
C SER A 118 5.57 -5.21 7.85
N THR A 119 5.26 -3.98 8.25
CA THR A 119 6.04 -2.80 7.88
C THR A 119 7.49 -3.00 8.28
N PRO A 120 8.46 -2.58 7.46
CA PRO A 120 9.84 -2.47 7.89
C PRO A 120 9.92 -1.63 9.17
N LYS A 121 10.71 -2.08 10.15
CA LYS A 121 11.02 -1.24 11.30
C LYS A 121 11.81 -0.03 10.83
N SER A 122 11.13 1.12 10.77
CA SER A 122 11.78 2.37 10.46
C SER A 122 12.47 2.87 11.72
N ASP A 123 13.79 2.70 11.81
CA ASP A 123 14.58 3.50 12.75
C ASP A 123 14.60 4.93 12.20
N VAL A 124 13.63 5.75 12.61
CA VAL A 124 13.64 7.20 12.34
C VAL A 124 14.78 7.80 13.16
N GLN A 125 15.99 7.69 12.65
CA GLN A 125 17.10 8.48 13.14
C GLN A 125 16.91 9.87 12.58
N SER A 126 16.57 10.83 13.44
CA SER A 126 16.63 12.24 13.08
C SER A 126 18.07 12.56 12.67
N PHE A 127 18.33 12.63 11.36
CA PHE A 127 19.62 13.02 10.81
C PHE A 127 19.75 14.54 10.89
N HIS A 128 19.97 15.06 12.10
CA HIS A 128 20.87 16.21 12.33
C HIS A 128 21.04 16.48 13.84
N PRO A 129 22.29 16.62 14.33
CA PRO A 129 22.52 17.42 15.51
C PRO A 129 22.15 18.87 15.20
N LEU A 130 21.55 19.58 16.17
CA LEU A 130 21.38 21.04 16.16
C LEU A 130 22.77 21.72 16.09
N GLY A 131 23.38 21.76 14.90
CA GLY A 131 24.68 22.33 14.63
C GLY A 131 24.58 23.69 13.91
N PRO A 132 25.60 24.56 13.98
CA PRO A 132 25.51 25.92 13.47
C PRO A 132 25.42 25.94 11.94
N SER A 133 24.54 26.80 11.44
CA SER A 133 24.18 27.00 10.03
C SER A 133 25.38 27.14 9.08
N THR A 134 25.51 26.23 8.11
CA THR A 134 26.19 26.51 6.84
C THR A 134 25.14 26.87 5.80
N ARG A 135 24.98 28.17 5.58
CA ARG A 135 24.14 28.73 4.51
C ARG A 135 24.85 28.47 3.18
N HIS A 136 24.64 27.29 2.59
CA HIS A 136 25.06 27.09 1.22
C HIS A 136 24.14 27.91 0.31
N GLN A 137 24.74 28.94 -0.30
CA GLN A 137 24.09 29.91 -1.14
C GLN A 137 23.62 29.21 -2.43
N ALA A 138 22.36 28.77 -2.44
CA ALA A 138 21.71 28.21 -3.63
C ALA A 138 21.58 29.30 -4.70
N THR A 139 22.57 29.36 -5.59
CA THR A 139 22.50 30.18 -6.80
C THR A 139 22.44 29.27 -8.02
N ARG A 140 21.22 28.80 -8.33
CA ARG A 140 20.64 28.74 -9.69
C ARG A 140 19.24 28.09 -9.67
N ARG A 141 18.27 28.83 -10.24
CA ARG A 141 16.84 28.54 -10.45
C ARG A 141 15.90 28.69 -9.25
N ALA A 142 15.97 29.83 -8.57
CA ALA A 142 14.80 30.36 -7.87
C ALA A 142 13.99 31.20 -8.86
N ALA A 143 13.02 30.58 -9.53
CA ALA A 143 12.04 31.28 -10.38
C ALA A 143 10.62 30.72 -10.25
N ALA A 144 10.37 29.80 -9.31
CA ALA A 144 9.06 29.23 -9.02
C ALA A 144 8.65 29.54 -7.57
N ASN A 145 7.34 29.58 -7.28
CA ASN A 145 6.80 29.74 -5.93
C ASN A 145 6.99 28.49 -5.06
N ASP A 146 7.27 27.33 -5.67
CA ASP A 146 7.58 26.07 -5.01
C ASP A 146 9.10 25.87 -4.95
N THR A 147 9.67 25.95 -3.75
CA THR A 147 11.11 25.76 -3.52
C THR A 147 11.42 24.42 -2.87
N TYR A 148 10.43 23.51 -2.75
CA TYR A 148 10.65 22.20 -2.16
C TYR A 148 11.50 21.35 -3.11
N TYR A 149 12.70 20.98 -2.67
CA TYR A 149 13.73 20.42 -3.56
C TYR A 149 13.29 19.14 -4.29
N PRO A 150 12.60 18.17 -3.64
CA PRO A 150 12.06 17.01 -4.35
C PRO A 150 11.11 17.40 -5.49
N HIS A 151 10.28 18.44 -5.31
CA HIS A 151 9.41 18.93 -6.38
C HIS A 151 10.20 19.50 -7.55
N VAL A 152 11.23 20.28 -7.29
CA VAL A 152 12.10 20.84 -8.35
C VAL A 152 12.83 19.73 -9.12
N MET A 153 13.32 18.70 -8.42
CA MET A 153 13.97 17.54 -9.05
C MET A 153 13.02 16.76 -9.96
N ALA A 154 11.80 16.53 -9.50
CA ALA A 154 10.76 15.81 -10.24
C ALA A 154 9.97 16.69 -11.22
N GLN A 155 10.25 18.00 -11.27
CA GLN A 155 9.54 19.00 -12.07
C GLN A 155 8.06 19.21 -11.69
N VAL A 156 7.69 18.86 -10.46
CA VAL A 156 6.36 19.11 -9.89
C VAL A 156 6.12 20.62 -9.72
N ASP A 157 7.18 21.39 -9.41
CA ASP A 157 7.17 22.86 -9.36
C ASP A 157 6.58 23.46 -10.65
N ARG A 158 6.95 22.91 -11.81
CA ARG A 158 6.44 23.36 -13.11
C ARG A 158 4.98 23.01 -13.36
N LEU A 159 4.52 21.88 -12.83
CA LEU A 159 3.11 21.50 -12.89
C LEU A 159 2.28 22.45 -12.02
N HIS A 160 2.76 22.77 -10.82
CA HIS A 160 2.17 23.76 -9.93
C HIS A 160 2.13 25.17 -10.57
N ASP A 161 3.22 25.63 -11.18
CA ASP A 161 3.26 26.90 -11.91
C ASP A 161 2.28 26.95 -13.09
N ALA A 162 1.97 25.80 -13.69
CA ALA A 162 0.96 25.65 -14.74
C ALA A 162 -0.47 25.48 -14.19
N GLY A 163 -0.67 25.49 -12.87
CA GLY A 163 -1.97 25.30 -12.21
C GLY A 163 -2.46 23.84 -12.20
N ILE A 164 -1.58 22.87 -12.46
CA ILE A 164 -1.90 21.44 -12.46
C ILE A 164 -1.61 20.88 -11.07
N THR A 165 -2.66 20.62 -10.31
CA THR A 165 -2.59 20.17 -8.90
C THR A 165 -3.22 18.79 -8.67
N GLY A 166 -3.71 18.12 -9.72
CA GLY A 166 -4.47 16.88 -9.61
C GLY A 166 -5.98 17.06 -9.36
N ALA A 167 -6.49 18.30 -9.48
CA ALA A 167 -7.92 18.58 -9.35
C ALA A 167 -8.80 17.67 -10.23
N GLY A 168 -9.82 17.07 -9.62
CA GLY A 168 -10.74 16.13 -10.28
C GLY A 168 -10.24 14.67 -10.34
N VAL A 169 -9.04 14.38 -9.82
CA VAL A 169 -8.53 13.01 -9.69
C VAL A 169 -8.83 12.48 -8.30
N ARG A 170 -9.36 11.24 -8.23
CA ARG A 170 -9.48 10.46 -6.99
C ARG A 170 -8.30 9.50 -6.88
N LEU A 171 -7.57 9.56 -5.77
CA LEU A 171 -6.39 8.74 -5.53
C LEU A 171 -6.56 7.97 -4.22
N ALA A 172 -6.45 6.65 -4.27
CA ALA A 172 -6.52 5.78 -3.11
C ALA A 172 -5.12 5.56 -2.52
N VAL A 173 -4.98 5.84 -1.22
CA VAL A 173 -3.83 5.45 -0.41
C VAL A 173 -4.20 4.15 0.29
N VAL A 174 -3.61 3.04 -0.14
CA VAL A 174 -3.81 1.72 0.44
C VAL A 174 -2.62 1.39 1.33
N ASP A 175 -2.78 1.61 2.64
CA ASP A 175 -1.68 1.68 3.61
C ASP A 175 -2.16 1.44 5.07
N THR A 176 -1.51 1.99 6.10
CA THR A 176 -1.94 1.90 7.52
C THR A 176 -3.17 2.73 7.88
N GLY A 177 -3.80 3.36 6.89
CA GLY A 177 -4.87 4.35 7.06
C GLY A 177 -4.38 5.77 6.74
N VAL A 178 -5.24 6.77 6.99
CA VAL A 178 -4.85 8.18 6.96
C VAL A 178 -5.45 8.90 8.16
N ASP A 179 -4.62 9.61 8.94
CA ASP A 179 -5.09 10.57 9.92
C ASP A 179 -5.70 11.76 9.19
N TYR A 180 -6.98 11.62 8.86
CA TYR A 180 -7.76 12.65 8.21
C TYR A 180 -8.02 13.86 9.13
N THR A 181 -7.76 13.76 10.44
CA THR A 181 -7.84 14.90 11.37
C THR A 181 -6.59 15.78 11.35
N ASN A 182 -5.55 15.36 10.64
CA ASN A 182 -4.34 16.15 10.47
C ASN A 182 -4.62 17.46 9.71
N ALA A 183 -4.19 18.58 10.27
CA ALA A 183 -4.39 19.92 9.70
C ALA A 183 -3.77 20.08 8.31
N ILE A 184 -2.62 19.43 8.02
CA ILE A 184 -2.01 19.49 6.68
C ILE A 184 -2.81 18.72 5.63
N LEU A 185 -3.76 17.87 6.05
CA LEU A 185 -4.70 17.15 5.20
C LEU A 185 -6.14 17.71 5.30
N GLY A 186 -6.30 18.91 5.88
CA GLY A 186 -7.57 19.62 5.98
C GLY A 186 -8.41 19.28 7.20
N GLY A 187 -8.01 18.30 8.03
CA GLY A 187 -8.59 18.05 9.34
C GLY A 187 -10.02 17.49 9.34
N CYS A 188 -10.45 16.83 8.25
CA CYS A 188 -11.77 16.20 8.19
C CYS A 188 -11.82 15.02 7.21
N LEU A 189 -12.87 14.19 7.36
CA LEU A 189 -13.22 13.09 6.45
C LEU A 189 -14.58 13.39 5.81
N GLY A 190 -14.68 13.24 4.48
CA GLY A 190 -15.95 13.31 3.76
C GLY A 190 -16.03 14.41 2.69
N GLY A 191 -17.25 14.78 2.31
CA GLY A 191 -17.49 15.79 1.29
C GLY A 191 -16.89 17.15 1.67
N GLY A 192 -16.04 17.71 0.80
CA GLY A 192 -15.36 18.99 1.02
C GLY A 192 -14.00 18.88 1.72
N CYS A 193 -13.57 17.68 2.11
CA CYS A 193 -12.26 17.41 2.68
C CYS A 193 -11.26 16.94 1.62
N VAL A 194 -9.95 16.94 1.94
CA VAL A 194 -8.94 16.29 1.09
C VAL A 194 -9.13 14.77 1.14
N VAL A 195 -9.28 14.21 2.34
CA VAL A 195 -9.66 12.81 2.54
C VAL A 195 -11.19 12.71 2.45
N THR A 196 -11.68 12.18 1.34
CA THR A 196 -13.11 12.26 0.98
C THR A 196 -13.90 11.01 1.34
N HIS A 197 -13.23 9.88 1.45
CA HIS A 197 -13.81 8.57 1.74
C HIS A 197 -12.70 7.62 2.22
N GLY A 198 -13.09 6.46 2.73
CA GLY A 198 -12.15 5.43 3.09
C GLY A 198 -12.81 4.22 3.70
N TRP A 199 -12.00 3.23 4.04
CA TRP A 199 -12.43 1.96 4.60
C TRP A 199 -11.28 1.27 5.34
N ASP A 200 -11.60 0.55 6.41
CA ASP A 200 -10.65 -0.26 7.15
C ASP A 200 -10.88 -1.75 6.87
N ALA A 201 -9.91 -2.38 6.23
CA ALA A 201 -9.91 -3.82 5.96
C ALA A 201 -9.48 -4.67 7.16
N VAL A 202 -8.89 -4.05 8.18
CA VAL A 202 -8.31 -4.69 9.36
C VAL A 202 -9.32 -4.71 10.50
N GLY A 203 -9.73 -3.54 10.96
CA GLY A 203 -10.69 -3.25 12.05
C GLY A 203 -10.40 -3.83 13.44
N VAL A 204 -9.41 -4.71 13.59
CA VAL A 204 -8.93 -5.22 14.89
C VAL A 204 -7.44 -5.03 15.06
N ASP A 205 -7.06 -4.25 16.06
CA ASP A 205 -5.68 -4.09 16.50
C ASP A 205 -5.32 -5.18 17.51
N SER A 206 -4.39 -6.08 17.16
CA SER A 206 -4.06 -7.24 17.99
C SER A 206 -2.57 -7.50 18.05
N LEU A 207 -2.04 -7.79 19.24
CA LEU A 207 -0.67 -8.29 19.40
C LEU A 207 -0.43 -9.63 18.68
N LEU A 208 -1.50 -10.38 18.39
CA LEU A 208 -1.45 -11.59 17.57
C LEU A 208 -1.61 -11.29 16.06
N GLY A 209 -1.91 -10.04 15.68
CA GLY A 209 -2.02 -9.58 14.30
C GLY A 209 -0.77 -9.88 13.47
N ALA A 210 0.40 -9.81 14.09
CA ALA A 210 1.68 -10.22 13.50
C ALA A 210 1.72 -11.65 12.93
N SER A 211 0.90 -12.55 13.48
CA SER A 211 0.80 -13.93 13.00
C SER A 211 -0.21 -14.13 11.88
N GLY A 212 -1.06 -13.12 11.61
CA GLY A 212 -2.21 -13.23 10.73
C GLY A 212 -3.32 -14.17 11.24
N ALA A 213 -3.20 -14.73 12.45
CA ALA A 213 -4.15 -15.71 12.95
C ALA A 213 -5.54 -15.11 13.25
N VAL A 214 -5.60 -13.83 13.62
CA VAL A 214 -6.87 -13.15 13.91
C VAL A 214 -7.54 -12.75 12.59
N ALA A 215 -8.81 -13.13 12.42
CA ALA A 215 -9.60 -12.73 11.27
C ALA A 215 -9.85 -11.21 11.27
N PRO A 216 -9.78 -10.53 10.11
CA PRO A 216 -10.11 -9.11 10.03
C PRO A 216 -11.59 -8.88 10.35
N VAL A 217 -11.90 -7.71 10.91
CA VAL A 217 -13.29 -7.27 11.20
C VAL A 217 -13.49 -5.90 10.56
N PRO A 218 -13.68 -5.82 9.24
CA PRO A 218 -13.66 -4.55 8.54
C PRO A 218 -14.73 -3.56 9.01
N ASP A 219 -14.40 -2.27 8.98
CA ASP A 219 -15.30 -1.17 9.31
C ASP A 219 -15.05 0.06 8.39
N ASP A 220 -15.79 1.14 8.61
CA ASP A 220 -15.75 2.33 7.76
C ASP A 220 -14.82 3.45 8.29
N ASP A 221 -13.96 3.18 9.30
CA ASP A 221 -13.04 4.16 9.88
C ASP A 221 -11.57 3.93 9.44
N PRO A 222 -11.06 4.64 8.43
CA PRO A 222 -9.71 4.45 7.90
C PRO A 222 -8.63 5.18 8.71
N MET A 223 -8.89 5.52 9.98
CA MET A 223 -7.96 6.26 10.83
C MET A 223 -6.58 5.61 10.88
N ASP A 224 -5.54 6.41 10.68
CA ASP A 224 -4.17 5.95 10.83
C ASP A 224 -3.71 6.06 12.28
N CYS A 225 -3.24 4.94 12.82
CA CYS A 225 -2.63 4.88 14.15
C CYS A 225 -1.15 4.45 14.11
N ALA A 226 -0.61 4.12 12.94
CA ALA A 226 0.81 3.78 12.75
C ALA A 226 1.62 4.96 12.18
N GLY A 227 0.99 5.82 11.39
CA GLY A 227 1.54 7.06 10.85
C GLY A 227 2.14 6.94 9.43
N HIS A 228 2.37 5.73 8.93
CA HIS A 228 2.99 5.52 7.62
C HIS A 228 2.09 5.98 6.47
N GLY A 229 0.81 5.58 6.48
CA GLY A 229 -0.16 6.00 5.48
C GLY A 229 -0.45 7.50 5.51
N THR A 230 -0.45 8.13 6.69
CA THR A 230 -0.53 9.60 6.83
C THR A 230 0.67 10.30 6.21
N HIS A 231 1.88 9.76 6.39
CA HIS A 231 3.09 10.28 5.76
C HIS A 231 2.99 10.19 4.22
N VAL A 232 2.54 9.05 3.69
CA VAL A 232 2.29 8.86 2.25
C VAL A 232 1.25 9.85 1.74
N ALA A 233 0.12 10.01 2.45
CA ALA A 233 -0.94 10.96 2.10
C ALA A 233 -0.42 12.41 2.09
N GLY A 234 0.48 12.77 3.01
CA GLY A 234 1.15 14.07 3.03
C GLY A 234 1.98 14.34 1.77
N ILE A 235 2.80 13.37 1.35
CA ILE A 235 3.58 13.44 0.09
C ILE A 235 2.66 13.72 -1.11
N VAL A 236 1.49 13.08 -1.14
CA VAL A 236 0.55 13.24 -2.25
C VAL A 236 -0.18 14.58 -2.17
N ALA A 237 -0.83 14.90 -1.05
CA ALA A 237 -1.89 15.91 -1.03
C ALA A 237 -1.83 16.88 0.16
N ALA A 238 -0.68 17.02 0.82
CA ALA A 238 -0.55 18.04 1.86
C ALA A 238 -0.91 19.43 1.33
N LEU A 239 -1.75 20.14 2.06
CA LEU A 239 -2.15 21.51 1.81
C LEU A 239 -1.03 22.48 2.27
N PRO A 240 -0.99 23.70 1.72
CA PRO A 240 -0.09 24.74 2.22
C PRO A 240 -0.20 24.89 3.73
N SER A 241 0.93 24.79 4.43
CA SER A 241 1.00 24.87 5.89
C SER A 241 2.18 25.71 6.35
N GLU A 242 2.22 26.03 7.65
CA GLU A 242 3.32 26.80 8.26
C GLU A 242 4.68 26.08 8.21
N PHE A 243 4.69 24.77 7.95
CA PHE A 243 5.90 23.95 7.88
C PHE A 243 6.63 24.05 6.53
N GLY A 244 6.08 24.77 5.55
CA GLY A 244 6.73 24.98 4.25
C GLY A 244 6.76 23.74 3.35
N PHE A 245 5.91 22.75 3.66
CA PHE A 245 5.73 21.53 2.88
C PHE A 245 4.39 21.57 2.12
N LEU A 246 4.38 21.05 0.90
CA LEU A 246 3.22 20.94 0.01
C LEU A 246 3.26 19.55 -0.63
N GLY A 247 2.10 18.92 -0.82
CA GLY A 247 2.00 17.66 -1.55
C GLY A 247 2.29 17.83 -3.04
N ALA A 248 2.60 16.74 -3.73
CA ALA A 248 2.87 16.75 -5.17
C ALA A 248 1.61 17.00 -6.03
N ALA A 249 0.43 16.72 -5.48
CA ALA A 249 -0.86 16.89 -6.12
C ALA A 249 -1.93 17.34 -5.08
N PRO A 250 -1.84 18.57 -4.55
CA PRO A 250 -2.67 19.03 -3.43
C PRO A 250 -4.15 19.21 -3.79
N GLY A 251 -4.52 19.09 -5.07
CA GLY A 251 -5.90 19.21 -5.54
C GLY A 251 -6.65 17.88 -5.69
N VAL A 252 -6.01 16.74 -5.42
CA VAL A 252 -6.67 15.43 -5.52
C VAL A 252 -7.70 15.24 -4.40
N SER A 253 -8.66 14.35 -4.63
CA SER A 253 -9.47 13.77 -3.55
C SER A 253 -8.85 12.44 -3.13
N LEU A 254 -8.44 12.33 -1.87
CA LEU A 254 -7.88 11.11 -1.32
C LEU A 254 -9.00 10.15 -0.85
N GLY A 255 -8.80 8.87 -1.13
CA GLY A 255 -9.47 7.75 -0.48
C GLY A 255 -8.48 7.04 0.44
N ALA A 256 -8.83 6.85 1.72
CA ALA A 256 -7.96 6.20 2.69
C ALA A 256 -8.36 4.74 2.91
N TYR A 257 -7.47 3.79 2.65
CA TYR A 257 -7.75 2.36 2.76
C TYR A 257 -6.76 1.72 3.72
N ARG A 258 -7.21 1.47 4.94
CA ARG A 258 -6.39 0.85 5.98
C ARG A 258 -6.32 -0.66 5.74
N VAL A 259 -5.11 -1.18 5.58
CA VAL A 259 -4.82 -2.60 5.34
C VAL A 259 -3.77 -3.17 6.30
N MET A 260 -3.24 -2.34 7.19
CA MET A 260 -2.33 -2.72 8.26
C MET A 260 -2.79 -2.12 9.60
N ASP A 261 -2.54 -2.87 10.69
CA ASP A 261 -2.89 -2.53 12.06
C ASP A 261 -1.95 -1.46 12.65
N CYS A 262 -2.24 -0.99 13.86
CA CYS A 262 -1.42 0.05 14.53
C CYS A 262 0.02 -0.37 14.83
N ALA A 263 0.30 -1.67 14.82
CA ALA A 263 1.65 -2.20 15.00
C ALA A 263 2.36 -2.45 13.66
N GLY A 264 1.73 -2.07 12.55
CA GLY A 264 2.26 -2.21 11.20
C GLY A 264 2.15 -3.61 10.63
N PHE A 265 1.24 -4.44 11.15
CA PHE A 265 1.00 -5.79 10.63
C PHE A 265 -0.24 -5.82 9.74
N GLY A 266 -0.16 -6.58 8.65
CA GLY A 266 -1.28 -6.87 7.77
C GLY A 266 -1.15 -8.25 7.17
N THR A 267 -2.09 -8.60 6.30
CA THR A 267 -2.11 -9.87 5.59
C THR A 267 -2.42 -9.65 4.12
N GLU A 268 -2.10 -10.61 3.26
CA GLU A 268 -2.46 -10.53 1.84
C GLU A 268 -3.99 -10.41 1.63
N GLU A 269 -4.81 -10.95 2.54
CA GLU A 269 -6.27 -10.79 2.52
C GLU A 269 -6.69 -9.33 2.77
N THR A 270 -6.11 -8.62 3.75
CA THR A 270 -6.46 -7.22 4.04
C THR A 270 -5.96 -6.30 2.94
N ILE A 271 -4.74 -6.51 2.45
CA ILE A 271 -4.16 -5.72 1.35
C ILE A 271 -5.04 -5.83 0.10
N ALA A 272 -5.36 -7.04 -0.35
CA ALA A 272 -6.19 -7.22 -1.53
C ALA A 272 -7.61 -6.71 -1.33
N ALA A 273 -8.21 -6.88 -0.14
CA ALA A 273 -9.52 -6.32 0.16
C ALA A 273 -9.53 -4.79 0.05
N GLY A 274 -8.51 -4.11 0.59
CA GLY A 274 -8.34 -2.66 0.45
C GLY A 274 -8.17 -2.22 -1.01
N MET A 275 -7.38 -2.95 -1.80
CA MET A 275 -7.21 -2.68 -3.23
C MET A 275 -8.52 -2.82 -4.01
N LEU A 276 -9.26 -3.90 -3.78
CA LEU A 276 -10.54 -4.16 -4.46
C LEU A 276 -11.60 -3.13 -4.06
N ARG A 277 -11.68 -2.78 -2.77
CA ARG A 277 -12.60 -1.73 -2.29
C ARG A 277 -12.23 -0.38 -2.89
N ALA A 278 -10.95 -0.02 -2.92
CA ALA A 278 -10.47 1.22 -3.56
C ALA A 278 -10.85 1.31 -5.03
N PHE A 279 -10.73 0.20 -5.76
CA PHE A 279 -11.18 0.11 -7.15
C PHE A 279 -12.70 0.26 -7.29
N ASP A 280 -13.49 -0.40 -6.44
CA ASP A 280 -14.96 -0.37 -6.50
C ASP A 280 -15.56 0.98 -6.09
N ASP A 281 -14.92 1.70 -5.18
CA ASP A 281 -15.29 3.08 -4.82
C ASP A 281 -14.95 4.08 -5.95
N GLY A 282 -14.27 3.63 -7.00
CA GLY A 282 -14.07 4.38 -8.25
C GLY A 282 -12.83 5.28 -8.25
N ASN A 283 -11.83 4.98 -7.43
CA ASN A 283 -10.56 5.71 -7.48
C ASN A 283 -9.91 5.60 -8.87
N HIS A 284 -9.29 6.69 -9.32
CA HIS A 284 -8.65 6.76 -10.63
C HIS A 284 -7.20 6.25 -10.59
N ILE A 285 -6.57 6.27 -9.42
CA ILE A 285 -5.20 5.81 -9.17
C ILE A 285 -5.17 5.14 -7.79
N LEU A 286 -4.44 4.03 -7.66
CA LEU A 286 -4.09 3.43 -6.38
C LEU A 286 -2.59 3.57 -6.15
N THR A 287 -2.20 3.96 -4.93
CA THR A 287 -0.82 3.88 -4.45
C THR A 287 -0.72 2.93 -3.27
N LEU A 288 0.30 2.07 -3.30
CA LEU A 288 0.64 1.14 -2.24
C LEU A 288 2.09 1.35 -1.84
N SER A 289 2.32 1.82 -0.61
CA SER A 289 3.65 1.82 0.00
C SER A 289 3.83 0.62 0.92
N VAL A 290 3.20 -0.49 0.54
CA VAL A 290 3.23 -1.79 1.22
C VAL A 290 3.57 -2.86 0.18
N SER A 291 4.40 -3.81 0.56
CA SER A 291 4.81 -4.92 -0.32
C SER A 291 4.96 -6.22 0.47
N VAL A 292 4.82 -7.33 -0.23
CA VAL A 292 4.93 -8.69 0.27
C VAL A 292 6.19 -9.33 -0.31
N PRO A 293 7.21 -9.62 0.52
CA PRO A 293 8.41 -10.33 0.10
C PRO A 293 8.12 -11.72 -0.47
N GLY A 294 8.91 -12.14 -1.46
CA GLY A 294 8.74 -13.44 -2.13
C GLY A 294 7.48 -13.52 -3.00
N GLY A 295 7.08 -12.39 -3.59
CA GLY A 295 5.98 -12.32 -4.55
C GLY A 295 6.31 -13.03 -5.87
N LEU A 296 5.30 -13.57 -6.54
CA LEU A 296 5.39 -13.95 -7.94
C LEU A 296 4.23 -13.27 -8.69
N PRO A 297 4.29 -13.11 -10.03
CA PRO A 297 3.24 -12.41 -10.76
C PRO A 297 1.85 -13.07 -10.67
N ASP A 298 1.80 -14.36 -10.29
CA ASP A 298 0.59 -15.14 -10.03
C ASP A 298 0.21 -15.23 -8.54
N SER A 299 0.95 -14.54 -7.67
CA SER A 299 0.56 -14.34 -6.27
C SER A 299 -0.71 -13.51 -6.19
N PHE A 300 -1.51 -13.75 -5.14
CA PHE A 300 -2.85 -13.19 -5.03
C PHE A 300 -2.89 -11.65 -5.11
N VAL A 301 -1.99 -10.97 -4.39
CA VAL A 301 -1.93 -9.50 -4.39
C VAL A 301 -1.44 -8.97 -5.74
N SER A 302 -0.45 -9.61 -6.37
CA SER A 302 0.03 -9.24 -7.72
C SER A 302 -1.05 -9.41 -8.79
N MET A 303 -1.80 -10.51 -8.75
CA MET A 303 -2.93 -10.72 -9.64
C MET A 303 -4.05 -9.70 -9.41
N THR A 304 -4.33 -9.36 -8.15
CA THR A 304 -5.30 -8.32 -7.81
C THR A 304 -4.90 -6.98 -8.42
N ALA A 305 -3.63 -6.59 -8.27
CA ALA A 305 -3.10 -5.36 -8.85
C ALA A 305 -3.18 -5.36 -10.38
N ALA A 306 -2.74 -6.44 -11.02
CA ALA A 306 -2.78 -6.59 -12.47
C ALA A 306 -4.22 -6.45 -13.02
N ARG A 307 -5.21 -7.09 -12.38
CA ARG A 307 -6.62 -6.99 -12.78
C ARG A 307 -7.17 -5.56 -12.65
N ILE A 308 -6.75 -4.80 -11.62
CA ILE A 308 -7.14 -3.39 -11.45
C ILE A 308 -6.55 -2.54 -12.59
N VAL A 309 -5.28 -2.76 -12.94
CA VAL A 309 -4.64 -2.06 -14.06
C VAL A 309 -5.28 -2.44 -15.40
N GLU A 310 -5.58 -3.72 -15.62
CA GLU A 310 -6.28 -4.21 -16.81
C GLU A 310 -7.70 -3.63 -16.93
N ALA A 311 -8.35 -3.34 -15.80
CA ALA A 311 -9.63 -2.62 -15.76
C ALA A 311 -9.50 -1.10 -15.98
N GLY A 312 -8.28 -0.59 -16.21
CA GLY A 312 -8.01 0.80 -16.60
C GLY A 312 -7.64 1.74 -15.45
N VAL A 313 -7.37 1.21 -14.25
CA VAL A 313 -6.97 2.02 -13.08
C VAL A 313 -5.49 1.76 -12.77
N PRO A 314 -4.59 2.74 -13.00
CA PRO A 314 -3.18 2.59 -12.68
C PRO A 314 -2.94 2.30 -11.19
N VAL A 315 -2.00 1.38 -10.94
CA VAL A 315 -1.55 1.00 -9.59
C VAL A 315 -0.05 1.26 -9.51
N PHE A 316 0.38 1.99 -8.49
CA PHE A 316 1.78 2.28 -8.21
C PHE A 316 2.19 1.66 -6.89
N VAL A 317 3.34 1.00 -6.86
CA VAL A 317 3.79 0.20 -5.71
C VAL A 317 5.25 0.50 -5.44
N ALA A 318 5.61 0.79 -4.20
CA ALA A 318 7.00 0.94 -3.79
C ALA A 318 7.75 -0.40 -3.92
N ILE A 319 8.96 -0.38 -4.48
CA ILE A 319 9.85 -1.55 -4.41
C ILE A 319 10.49 -1.58 -3.02
N ALA A 320 10.54 -2.75 -2.40
CA ALA A 320 10.93 -2.89 -1.00
C ALA A 320 12.30 -2.32 -0.64
N ASN A 321 12.52 -2.10 0.65
CA ASN A 321 13.74 -1.50 1.21
C ASN A 321 14.80 -2.55 1.59
N THR A 322 14.95 -3.62 0.81
CA THR A 322 15.88 -4.74 1.09
C THR A 322 17.17 -4.69 0.26
N GLY A 323 17.45 -3.57 -0.44
CA GLY A 323 18.59 -3.44 -1.36
C GLY A 323 19.96 -3.75 -0.76
N GLU A 324 20.17 -3.50 0.54
CA GLU A 324 21.41 -3.84 1.26
C GLU A 324 21.73 -5.34 1.28
N THR A 325 20.71 -6.19 1.16
CA THR A 325 20.89 -7.65 1.15
C THR A 325 21.49 -8.15 -0.17
N GLY A 326 21.57 -7.31 -1.20
CA GLY A 326 22.20 -7.64 -2.48
C GLY A 326 21.51 -8.75 -3.25
N SER A 327 20.25 -9.06 -2.94
CA SER A 327 19.52 -10.13 -3.61
C SER A 327 19.07 -9.67 -5.00
N LEU A 328 19.74 -10.18 -6.03
CA LEU A 328 19.44 -9.88 -7.44
C LEU A 328 18.07 -10.42 -7.90
N PHE A 329 17.36 -11.17 -7.07
CA PHE A 329 16.09 -11.84 -7.38
C PHE A 329 15.19 -11.91 -6.14
N ASP A 330 14.93 -10.77 -5.50
CA ASP A 330 13.95 -10.68 -4.41
C ASP A 330 12.66 -10.03 -4.93
N PRO A 331 11.77 -10.79 -5.60
CA PRO A 331 10.53 -10.24 -6.13
C PRO A 331 9.60 -9.85 -4.98
N VAL A 332 8.93 -8.72 -5.15
CA VAL A 332 8.04 -8.14 -4.16
C VAL A 332 6.68 -7.88 -4.78
N ALA A 333 5.66 -8.53 -4.22
CA ALA A 333 4.28 -8.34 -4.64
C ALA A 333 3.67 -7.11 -3.98
N PRO A 334 2.82 -6.31 -4.65
CA PRO A 334 2.43 -6.42 -6.05
C PRO A 334 3.34 -5.66 -7.04
N ALA A 335 4.52 -5.17 -6.63
CA ALA A 335 5.40 -4.41 -7.51
C ALA A 335 5.97 -5.25 -8.69
N ASP A 336 5.94 -6.57 -8.59
CA ASP A 336 6.29 -7.51 -9.66
C ASP A 336 5.15 -7.82 -10.64
N ALA A 337 3.94 -7.33 -10.36
CA ALA A 337 2.76 -7.60 -11.17
C ALA A 337 2.83 -6.98 -12.57
N ARG A 338 2.12 -7.59 -13.52
CA ARG A 338 2.05 -7.08 -14.89
C ARG A 338 1.39 -5.70 -14.92
N HIS A 339 2.00 -4.79 -15.68
CA HIS A 339 1.52 -3.42 -15.92
C HIS A 339 1.47 -2.50 -14.69
N VAL A 340 1.87 -2.98 -13.51
CA VAL A 340 1.98 -2.16 -12.30
C VAL A 340 3.21 -1.26 -12.39
N GLY A 341 3.06 -0.02 -11.93
CA GLY A 341 4.16 0.93 -11.83
C GLY A 341 4.99 0.70 -10.58
N SER A 342 6.14 0.04 -10.70
CA SER A 342 7.07 -0.16 -9.59
C SER A 342 7.91 1.11 -9.36
N VAL A 343 7.92 1.63 -8.14
CA VAL A 343 8.57 2.90 -7.80
C VAL A 343 9.75 2.65 -6.86
N SER A 344 10.92 3.17 -7.22
CA SER A 344 12.14 3.11 -6.40
C SER A 344 12.42 4.44 -5.70
N SER A 345 13.33 4.40 -4.74
CA SER A 345 13.83 5.57 -4.04
C SER A 345 15.17 6.01 -4.63
N PHE A 346 15.38 7.33 -4.71
CA PHE A 346 16.68 7.92 -4.99
C PHE A 346 16.88 9.12 -4.06
N ASP A 347 18.12 9.35 -3.66
CA ASP A 347 18.41 10.45 -2.73
C ASP A 347 18.22 11.80 -3.43
N PRO A 348 17.62 12.78 -2.73
CA PRO A 348 17.61 14.14 -3.23
C PRO A 348 19.05 14.67 -3.22
N VAL A 349 19.42 15.41 -4.26
CA VAL A 349 20.74 16.07 -4.32
C VAL A 349 20.89 17.16 -3.25
N GLN A 350 19.78 17.65 -2.67
CA GLN A 350 19.74 18.51 -1.49
C GLN A 350 18.59 18.06 -0.56
N GLU A 351 18.91 17.82 0.70
CA GLU A 351 17.90 17.44 1.69
C GLU A 351 17.13 18.68 2.19
N PRO A 352 15.79 18.61 2.27
CA PRO A 352 15.00 19.64 2.92
C PRO A 352 15.29 19.60 4.43
N ALA A 353 16.04 20.59 4.93
CA ALA A 353 16.24 20.74 6.37
C ALA A 353 14.98 21.34 7.01
N VAL A 354 14.28 20.55 7.83
CA VAL A 354 13.26 21.07 8.75
C VAL A 354 13.98 21.77 9.89
N TYR A 355 14.19 23.08 9.76
CA TYR A 355 14.64 23.89 10.88
C TYR A 355 13.46 24.05 11.83
N ALA A 356 13.52 23.38 12.99
CA ALA A 356 12.66 23.73 14.11
C ALA A 356 12.91 25.22 14.43
N VAL A 357 11.92 26.06 14.18
CA VAL A 357 11.96 27.45 14.63
C VAL A 357 11.76 27.40 16.15
N ALA A 358 12.80 27.77 16.89
CA ALA A 358 12.78 27.88 18.34
C ALA A 358 11.81 28.97 18.82
#